data_AF-A0A8S3D0W4-F1
#
_entry.id   AF-A0A8S3D0W4-F1
#
_cell.length_a   1.000
_cell.length_b   1.000
_cell.length_c   1.000
_cell.angle_alpha   90.00
_cell.angle_beta   90.00
_cell.angle_gamma   90.00
#
_symmetry.space_group_name_H-M   'P 1'
#
loop_
_entity.id
_entity.type
_entity.pdbx_description
1 polymer ?
#
loop_
_entity_poly.entity_id
_entity_poly.type
_entity_poly.pdbx_seq_one_letter_code
_entity_poly.pdbx_strand_id
1 'polypeptide(L)' 'MFGRDPRGPLDLLIGETTEEAQPTTSEHRQIQEYKKNLINNLRWAYNIVKEHSEIE' A
#
# COMPACT_ATOMS: atom_id res chain seq x y z
N MET A 1 11.91 22.43 -3.85
CA MET A 1 11.17 21.72 -4.91
C MET A 1 9.98 21.01 -4.27
N PHE A 2 8.75 21.44 -4.57
CA PHE A 2 7.52 20.80 -4.08
C PHE A 2 7.18 19.58 -4.94
N GLY A 3 8.04 18.56 -4.91
CA GLY A 3 7.99 17.36 -5.76
C GLY A 3 7.57 16.10 -5.01
N ARG A 4 6.43 16.11 -4.32
CA ARG A 4 5.75 14.86 -3.99
C ARG A 4 4.68 14.66 -5.05
N ASP A 5 4.72 13.52 -5.73
CA ASP A 5 3.59 13.07 -6.54
C ASP A 5 2.31 13.20 -5.71
N PRO A 6 1.21 13.72 -6.27
CA PRO A 6 -0.05 13.78 -5.54
C PRO A 6 -0.41 12.36 -5.09
N ARG A 7 -0.58 12.19 -3.78
CA ARG A 7 -0.98 10.90 -3.19
C ARG A 7 -2.21 10.40 -3.93
N GLY A 8 -2.11 9.20 -4.49
CA GLY A 8 -3.25 8.57 -5.15
C GLY A 8 -4.36 8.30 -4.13
N PRO A 9 -5.62 8.15 -4.57
CA PRO A 9 -6.74 7.74 -3.70
C PRO A 9 -6.40 6.53 -2.83
N LEU A 10 -5.63 5.58 -3.37
CA LEU A 10 -5.20 4.40 -2.63
C LEU A 10 -4.15 4.71 -1.55
N ASP A 11 -3.25 5.67 -1.78
CA ASP A 11 -2.26 6.08 -0.79
C ASP A 11 -2.92 6.75 0.44
N LEU A 12 -4.06 7.41 0.23
CA LEU A 12 -4.88 7.98 1.30
C LEU A 12 -5.58 6.91 2.15
N LEU A 13 -5.94 5.77 1.54
CA LEU A 13 -6.60 4.64 2.21
C LEU A 13 -5.62 3.74 2.97
N ILE A 14 -4.45 3.50 2.39
CA ILE A 14 -3.42 2.62 2.97
C ILE A 14 -2.65 3.32 4.10
N GLY A 15 -2.63 4.66 4.11
CA GLY A 15 -1.90 5.44 5.10
C GLY A 15 -0.38 5.32 4.95
N GLU A 16 0.37 6.06 5.77
CA GLU A 16 1.81 5.82 5.90
C GLU A 16 1.98 4.50 6.65
N THR A 17 2.70 3.54 6.06
CA THR A 17 3.26 2.41 6.81
C THR A 17 4.20 2.99 7.85
N THR A 18 3.66 3.29 9.03
CA THR A 18 4.45 3.52 10.23
C THR A 18 5.37 2.32 10.34
N GLU A 19 6.67 2.56 10.52
CA GLU A 19 7.64 1.52 10.86
C GLU A 19 7.19 0.91 12.21
N GLU A 20 6.26 -0.04 12.16
CA GLU A 20 5.81 -0.78 13.32
C GLU A 20 7.04 -1.46 13.91
N ALA A 21 7.21 -1.33 15.23
CA ALA A 21 8.31 -1.93 15.97
C ALA A 21 8.50 -3.40 15.59
N GLN A 22 9.76 -3.86 15.55
CA GLN A 22 10.09 -5.23 15.15
C GLN A 22 9.19 -6.23 15.88
N PRO A 23 8.46 -7.10 15.15
CA PRO A 23 7.50 -8.00 15.76
C PRO A 23 8.24 -8.96 16.70
N THR A 24 7.88 -8.92 17.98
CA THR A 24 8.51 -9.73 19.04
C THR A 24 7.97 -11.16 19.09
N THR A 25 6.89 -11.45 18.35
CA THR A 25 6.22 -12.75 18.31
C THR A 25 6.00 -13.24 16.88
N SER A 26 5.92 -14.57 16.72
CA SER A 26 5.64 -15.22 15.43
C SER A 26 4.33 -14.75 14.81
N GLU A 27 3.27 -14.61 15.62
CA GLU A 27 1.96 -14.13 15.18
C GLU A 27 2.03 -12.70 14.64
N HIS A 28 2.73 -11.80 15.34
CA HIS A 28 2.91 -10.41 14.87
C HIS A 28 3.65 -10.37 13.53
N ARG A 29 4.65 -11.23 13.34
CA ARG A 29 5.37 -11.33 12.06
C ARG A 29 4.44 -11.77 10.92
N GLN A 30 3.63 -12.80 11.16
CA GLN A 30 2.67 -13.29 10.16
C GLN A 30 1.61 -12.24 9.82
N ILE A 31 1.12 -11.50 10.82
CA ILE A 31 0.16 -10.41 10.63
C ILE A 31 0.79 -9.28 9.79
N GLN A 32 2.05 -8.91 10.06
CA GLN A 32 2.74 -7.90 9.26
C GLN A 32 3.01 -8.35 7.83
N GLU A 33 3.44 -9.60 7.63
CA GLU A 33 3.64 -10.18 6.30
C GLU A 33 2.31 -10.20 5.52
N TYR A 34 1.21 -10.57 6.17
CA TYR A 34 -0.13 -10.52 5.58
C TYR A 34 -0.54 -9.09 5.20
N LYS A 35 -0.41 -8.12 6.12
CA LYS A 35 -0.72 -6.70 5.86
C LYS A 35 0.06 -6.18 4.65
N LYS A 36 1.37 -6.48 4.59
CA LYS A 36 2.24 -6.07 3.48
C LYS A 36 1.76 -6.64 2.15
N ASN A 37 1.42 -7.92 2.12
CA ASN A 37 0.91 -8.58 0.91
C ASN A 37 -0.44 -7.99 0.47
N LEU A 38 -1.34 -7.73 1.41
CA LEU A 38 -2.64 -7.12 1.12
C LEU A 38 -2.48 -5.72 0.49
N ILE A 39 -1.62 -4.88 1.08
CA ILE A 39 -1.29 -3.54 0.57
C ILE A 39 -0.76 -3.61 -0.86
N ASN A 40 0.16 -4.53 -1.14
CA ASN A 40 0.72 -4.71 -2.47
C ASN A 40 -0.34 -5.15 -3.49
N ASN A 41 -1.22 -6.08 -3.10
CA ASN A 41 -2.30 -6.54 -3.97
C ASN A 41 -3.28 -5.42 -4.31
N LEU A 42 -3.65 -4.59 -3.32
CA LEU A 42 -4.53 -3.44 -3.54
C LEU A 42 -3.89 -2.41 -4.47
N ARG A 43 -2.58 -2.15 -4.32
CA ARG A 43 -1.82 -1.27 -5.23
C ARG A 43 -1.83 -1.79 -6.66
N TRP A 44 -1.61 -3.08 -6.84
CA TRP A 44 -1.63 -3.69 -8.15
C TRP A 44 -3.01 -3.62 -8.80
N ALA A 45 -4.07 -3.97 -8.06
CA ALA A 45 -5.44 -3.91 -8.55
C ALA A 45 -5.85 -2.47 -8.93
N TYR A 46 -5.50 -1.48 -8.10
CA TYR A 46 -5.76 -0.07 -8.39
C TYR A 46 -5.03 0.39 -9.67
N ASN A 47 -3.75 0.05 -9.82
CA ASN A 47 -2.99 0.42 -11.02
C ASN A 47 -3.58 -0.20 -12.28
N ILE A 48 -4.01 -1.47 -12.24
CA ILE A 48 -4.67 -2.12 -13.39
C ILE A 48 -5.94 -1.36 -13.78
N VAL A 49 -6.81 -1.05 -12.80
CA VAL A 49 -8.06 -0.31 -13.06
C VAL A 49 -7.75 1.08 -13.61
N LYS A 50 -6.77 1.78 -13.02
CA LYS A 50 -6.34 3.10 -13.46
C LYS A 50 -5.85 3.07 -14.90
N GLU A 51 -4.92 2.17 -15.24
CA GLU A 51 -4.41 2.00 -16.61
C GLU A 51 -5.55 1.74 -17.59
N HIS A 52 -6.52 0.88 -17.25
CA HIS A 52 -7.66 0.60 -18.13
C HIS A 52 -8.63 1.78 -18.25
N SER A 53 -8.76 2.63 -17.23
CA SER A 53 -9.58 3.85 -17.28
C SER A 53 -8.90 5.03 -17.98
N GLU A 54 -7.58 5.01 -18.11
CA GLU A 54 -6.79 6.06 -18.79
C GLU A 54 -6.57 5.74 -20.28
N ILE A 55 -6.92 4.53 -20.73
CA ILE A 55 -6.98 4.16 -22.15
C ILE A 55 -8.36 4.54 -22.70
N GLU A 56 -8.56 5.84 -22.95
CA GLU A 56 -9.57 6.41 -23.87
C GLU A 56 -8.90 7.40 -24.83
#